data_AF-A0A944RZ48-F1
#
_entry.id   AF-A0A944RZ48-F1
#
_cell.length_a   1.000
_cell.length_b   1.000
_cell.length_c   1.000
_cell.angle_alpha   90.00
_cell.angle_beta   90.00
_cell.angle_gamma   90.00
#
_symmetry.space_group_name_H-M   'P 1'
#
loop_
_entity.id
_entity.type
_entity.pdbx_description
1 polymer ?
#
loop_
_entity_poly.entity_id
_entity_poly.type
_entity_poly.pdbx_seq_one_letter_code
_entity_poly.pdbx_strand_id
1 'polypeptide(L)'
;MARNARFLLVSQNPRVRTDVAGALQTRQREVVDVRDAEALPTLLDRGAALVVVDAGLPDRTIRKLVEQLAHRREVPVVVLAEDSAAAWDRASRGSPLERVLTGPFDAQLLSQTATDLIERSRFLHERLVGRSDAIQELREQILLVAPTPVTVLITGESGSGKDVVAQALHHYSDRAEGSFKAVNCAAIPENLLENELFGHERGAFTDARAQFRGIFEQADGGTVFLDEIGEMALSAQVRLLRVLEERKVTRVGGDTQINVDVRVLAASNRDLLDAVAQGDFRRDLFYRLKVVQLHLPPLRERRDDIQMLLDHYIKQIVQERPSAHLAGISTAGMDLLSNYDWPGNVRELRNLVERLVFLGPRGQVQPQDLLPHLEGDPQTIRHLPVVTSKTPDQSERELIYFALLDLKREVAELRQVVERGQARDPDAVLPPRPVYHVPTEDPITTRPIDAGGIIAPDPLSDADGVSSLKQMEREAIERALAQVGDNRRKAAELLGIGVRTLYRKLDEYGLK
;
A
#
# COMPACT_ATOMS: atom_id res chain seq x y z
N MET A 1 23.15 -15.33 22.27
CA MET A 1 24.14 -16.28 21.71
C MET A 1 23.83 -16.47 20.24
N ALA A 2 24.73 -16.11 19.33
CA ALA A 2 24.50 -16.27 17.90
C ALA A 2 24.35 -17.77 17.58
N ARG A 3 23.19 -18.17 17.04
CA ARG A 3 23.00 -19.54 16.53
C ARG A 3 24.00 -19.74 15.39
N ASN A 4 24.80 -20.81 15.46
CA ASN A 4 25.63 -21.21 14.32
C ASN A 4 24.72 -21.48 13.11
N ALA A 5 25.12 -20.98 11.93
CA ALA A 5 24.42 -21.25 10.68
C ALA A 5 24.59 -22.73 10.36
N ARG A 6 23.48 -23.46 10.22
CA ARG A 6 23.49 -24.90 9.93
C ARG A 6 23.35 -25.15 8.44
N PHE A 7 24.28 -25.90 7.87
CA PHE A 7 24.26 -26.32 6.47
C PHE A 7 24.00 -27.82 6.43
N LEU A 8 23.05 -28.24 5.60
CA LEU A 8 22.69 -29.65 5.47
C LEU A 8 23.40 -30.23 4.25
N LEU A 9 24.15 -31.32 4.41
CA LEU A 9 24.79 -32.02 3.31
C LEU A 9 24.09 -33.35 3.04
N VAL A 10 23.58 -33.53 1.82
CA VAL A 10 23.00 -34.78 1.35
C VAL A 10 23.94 -35.41 0.33
N SER A 11 24.78 -36.33 0.77
CA SER A 11 25.70 -37.07 -0.10
C SER A 11 25.94 -38.48 0.43
N GLN A 12 26.12 -39.46 -0.46
CA GLN A 12 26.62 -40.79 -0.11
C GLN A 12 28.12 -40.96 -0.37
N ASN A 13 28.75 -39.99 -1.05
CA ASN A 13 30.17 -40.02 -1.41
C ASN A 13 31.04 -39.48 -0.25
N PRO A 14 31.94 -40.29 0.34
CA PRO A 14 32.80 -39.87 1.43
C PRO A 14 33.76 -38.72 1.08
N ARG A 15 34.16 -38.62 -0.21
CA ARG A 15 35.05 -37.55 -0.69
C ARG A 15 34.33 -36.21 -0.65
N VAL A 16 33.15 -36.13 -1.28
CA VAL A 16 32.26 -34.96 -1.25
C VAL A 16 32.01 -34.48 0.19
N ARG A 17 31.76 -35.40 1.13
CA ARG A 17 31.58 -35.03 2.55
C ARG A 17 32.80 -34.36 3.18
N THR A 18 33.97 -34.92 2.91
CA THR A 18 35.22 -34.38 3.44
C THR A 18 35.51 -33.01 2.84
N ASP A 19 35.30 -32.84 1.54
CA ASP A 19 35.56 -31.60 0.82
C ASP A 19 34.58 -30.49 1.21
N VAL A 20 33.28 -30.79 1.32
CA VAL A 20 32.26 -29.83 1.77
C VAL A 20 32.48 -29.44 3.23
N ALA A 21 32.81 -30.38 4.10
CA ALA A 21 33.16 -30.08 5.48
C ALA A 21 34.41 -29.18 5.54
N GLY A 22 35.44 -29.47 4.75
CA GLY A 22 36.65 -28.64 4.66
C GLY A 22 36.37 -27.22 4.15
N ALA A 23 35.43 -27.06 3.22
CA ALA A 23 35.10 -25.77 2.61
C ALA A 23 34.17 -24.90 3.48
N LEU A 24 33.18 -25.51 4.13
CA LEU A 24 32.07 -24.77 4.75
C LEU A 24 32.05 -24.82 6.28
N GLN A 25 32.70 -25.80 6.91
CA GLN A 25 32.73 -25.91 8.37
C GLN A 25 33.63 -24.82 8.96
N THR A 26 33.07 -24.00 9.85
CA THR A 26 33.83 -22.96 10.56
C THR A 26 33.35 -22.84 12.01
N ARG A 27 33.95 -21.97 12.83
CA ARG A 27 33.49 -21.73 14.21
C ARG A 27 32.04 -21.22 14.30
N GLN A 28 31.50 -20.67 13.22
CA GLN A 28 30.15 -20.09 13.15
C GLN A 28 29.21 -20.85 12.18
N ARG A 29 29.72 -21.84 11.43
CA ARG A 29 28.99 -22.62 10.44
C ARG A 29 29.15 -24.11 10.74
N GLU A 30 28.04 -24.80 10.95
CA GLU A 30 28.00 -26.24 11.24
C GLU A 30 27.47 -27.00 10.02
N VAL A 31 28.24 -27.98 9.53
CA VAL A 31 27.79 -28.89 8.45
C VAL A 31 27.21 -30.14 9.08
N VAL A 32 25.96 -30.47 8.75
CA VAL A 32 25.22 -31.62 9.25
C VAL A 32 25.02 -32.61 8.10
N ASP A 33 25.60 -33.80 8.24
CA ASP A 33 25.43 -34.91 7.30
C ASP A 33 24.02 -35.50 7.39
N VAL A 34 23.25 -35.38 6.32
CA VAL A 34 21.93 -35.97 6.17
C VAL A 34 22.05 -37.27 5.38
N ARG A 35 22.11 -38.39 6.12
CA ARG A 35 22.24 -39.73 5.52
C ARG A 35 20.92 -40.30 5.01
N ASP A 36 19.81 -39.86 5.60
CA ASP A 36 18.47 -40.26 5.25
C ASP A 36 17.68 -39.05 4.75
N ALA A 37 17.18 -39.11 3.52
CA ALA A 37 16.36 -38.07 2.93
C ALA A 37 15.06 -37.85 3.73
N GLU A 38 14.57 -38.84 4.48
CA GLU A 38 13.38 -38.69 5.32
C GLU A 38 13.61 -37.76 6.52
N ALA A 39 14.86 -37.57 6.94
CA ALA A 39 15.21 -36.65 8.02
C ALA A 39 15.27 -35.18 7.57
N LEU A 40 15.32 -34.92 6.25
CA LEU A 40 15.52 -33.58 5.70
C LEU A 40 14.44 -32.56 6.16
N PRO A 41 13.12 -32.84 6.11
CA PRO A 41 12.10 -31.88 6.54
C PRO A 41 12.25 -31.47 8.02
N THR A 42 12.53 -32.43 8.89
CA THR A 42 12.72 -32.18 10.33
C THR A 42 13.95 -31.30 10.59
N LEU A 43 15.00 -31.45 9.79
CA LEU A 43 16.22 -30.64 9.89
C LEU A 43 16.02 -29.23 9.32
N LEU A 44 15.26 -29.12 8.22
CA LEU A 44 14.86 -27.83 7.66
C LEU A 44 14.03 -27.02 8.67
N ASP A 45 13.09 -27.66 9.37
CA ASP A 45 12.27 -27.01 10.42
C ASP A 45 13.10 -26.51 11.61
N ARG A 46 14.24 -27.15 11.88
CA ARG A 46 15.18 -26.70 12.92
C ARG A 46 16.01 -25.49 12.48
N GLY A 47 15.86 -25.01 11.24
CA GLY A 47 16.52 -23.84 10.66
C GLY A 47 17.84 -24.20 9.99
N ALA A 48 17.78 -24.44 8.67
CA ALA A 48 18.95 -24.59 7.80
C ALA A 48 19.17 -23.30 7.00
N ALA A 49 20.45 -22.91 6.85
CA ALA A 49 20.85 -21.74 6.07
C ALA A 49 21.23 -22.10 4.62
N LEU A 50 21.59 -23.36 4.37
CA LEU A 50 21.98 -23.87 3.05
C LEU A 50 21.76 -25.39 3.00
N VAL A 51 21.34 -25.91 1.85
CA VAL A 51 21.37 -27.35 1.55
C VAL A 51 22.36 -27.60 0.43
N VAL A 52 23.28 -28.54 0.64
CA VAL A 52 24.21 -29.01 -0.38
C VAL A 52 23.80 -30.43 -0.78
N VAL A 53 23.56 -30.65 -2.07
CA VAL A 53 23.12 -31.94 -2.61
C VAL A 53 24.15 -32.47 -3.58
N ASP A 54 24.52 -33.73 -3.42
CA ASP A 54 25.34 -34.48 -4.37
C ASP A 54 24.49 -35.01 -5.53
N ALA A 55 24.81 -34.62 -6.76
CA ALA A 55 24.11 -35.06 -7.96
C ALA A 55 24.33 -36.56 -8.27
N GLY A 56 25.33 -37.21 -7.65
CA GLY A 56 25.57 -38.65 -7.75
C GLY A 56 24.57 -39.53 -7.02
N LEU A 57 23.57 -38.95 -6.34
CA LEU A 57 22.51 -39.69 -5.67
C LEU A 57 21.56 -40.41 -6.67
N PRO A 58 20.92 -41.52 -6.28
CA PRO A 58 19.95 -42.19 -7.14
C PRO A 58 18.77 -41.28 -7.55
N ASP A 59 18.30 -41.38 -8.80
CA ASP A 59 17.18 -40.57 -9.34
C ASP A 59 15.95 -40.54 -8.43
N ARG A 60 15.61 -41.67 -7.79
CA ARG A 60 14.46 -41.75 -6.85
C ARG A 60 14.67 -40.88 -5.62
N THR A 61 15.89 -40.83 -5.10
CA THR A 61 16.26 -40.00 -3.95
C THR A 61 16.27 -38.53 -4.34
N ILE A 62 16.84 -38.19 -5.50
CA ILE A 62 16.83 -36.81 -6.01
C ILE A 62 15.40 -36.30 -6.17
N ARG A 63 14.49 -37.08 -6.76
CA ARG A 63 13.07 -36.68 -6.89
C ARG A 63 12.40 -36.40 -5.54
N LYS A 64 12.62 -37.28 -4.55
CA LYS A 64 12.10 -37.08 -3.17
C LYS A 64 12.67 -35.81 -2.53
N LEU A 65 13.98 -35.56 -2.70
CA LEU A 65 14.65 -34.37 -2.16
C LEU A 65 14.08 -33.10 -2.79
N VAL A 66 13.91 -33.09 -4.11
CA VAL A 66 13.32 -31.94 -4.82
C VAL A 66 11.88 -31.70 -4.38
N GLU A 67 11.08 -32.75 -4.17
CA GLU A 67 9.71 -32.63 -3.66
C GLU A 67 9.69 -32.04 -2.24
N GLN A 68 10.57 -32.51 -1.35
CA GLN A 68 10.70 -31.96 0.00
C GLN A 68 11.21 -30.52 0.02
N LEU A 69 12.18 -30.18 -0.84
CA LEU A 69 12.73 -28.82 -0.99
C LEU A 69 11.74 -27.87 -1.66
N ALA A 70 10.82 -28.38 -2.49
CA ALA A 70 9.77 -27.58 -3.11
C ALA A 70 8.81 -26.96 -2.09
N HIS A 71 8.69 -27.54 -0.89
CA HIS A 71 7.93 -26.98 0.25
C HIS A 71 8.75 -25.99 1.10
N ARG A 72 10.05 -25.87 0.84
CA ARG A 72 11.01 -25.02 1.57
C ARG A 72 11.92 -24.28 0.59
N ARG A 73 11.32 -23.67 -0.43
CA ARG A 73 11.99 -22.94 -1.53
C ARG A 73 12.84 -21.77 -1.05
N GLU A 74 12.65 -21.36 0.19
CA GLU A 74 13.37 -20.27 0.81
C GLU A 74 14.83 -20.61 1.18
N VAL A 75 15.14 -21.90 1.31
CA VAL A 75 16.48 -22.37 1.64
C VAL A 75 17.30 -22.53 0.37
N PRO A 76 18.46 -21.86 0.23
CA PRO A 76 19.29 -22.02 -0.95
C PRO A 76 19.85 -23.43 -1.07
N VAL A 77 20.01 -23.87 -2.32
CA VAL A 77 20.47 -25.23 -2.67
C VAL A 77 21.70 -25.14 -3.56
N VAL A 78 22.79 -25.79 -3.16
CA VAL A 78 23.96 -25.98 -4.03
C VAL A 78 24.02 -27.44 -4.44
N VAL A 79 24.02 -27.70 -5.74
CA VAL A 79 24.12 -29.04 -6.30
C VAL A 79 25.55 -29.26 -6.78
N LEU A 80 26.20 -30.29 -6.26
CA LEU A 80 27.56 -30.67 -6.65
C LEU A 80 27.47 -31.80 -7.66
N ALA A 81 27.97 -31.58 -8.87
CA ALA A 81 27.99 -32.56 -9.94
C ALA A 81 29.43 -32.79 -10.40
N GLU A 82 30.02 -33.94 -10.04
CA GLU A 82 31.35 -34.33 -10.55
C GLU A 82 31.31 -34.52 -12.08
N ASP A 83 30.32 -35.29 -12.57
CA ASP A 83 30.21 -35.65 -14.00
C ASP A 83 28.97 -35.06 -14.69
N SER A 84 27.79 -35.14 -14.06
CA SER A 84 26.53 -34.69 -14.67
C SER A 84 25.49 -34.31 -13.63
N ALA A 85 24.76 -33.22 -13.88
CA ALA A 85 23.60 -32.80 -13.09
C ALA A 85 22.26 -33.19 -13.74
N ALA A 86 22.26 -33.98 -14.83
CA ALA A 86 21.05 -34.22 -15.62
C ALA A 86 19.91 -34.91 -14.85
N ALA A 87 20.20 -35.68 -13.80
CA ALA A 87 19.18 -36.24 -12.92
C ALA A 87 18.50 -35.16 -12.07
N TRP A 88 19.29 -34.20 -11.59
CA TRP A 88 18.81 -33.03 -10.86
C TRP A 88 18.05 -32.07 -11.78
N ASP A 89 18.60 -31.70 -12.94
CA ASP A 89 17.96 -30.77 -13.89
C ASP A 89 16.60 -31.28 -14.42
N ARG A 90 16.40 -32.61 -14.50
CA ARG A 90 15.11 -33.21 -14.87
C ARG A 90 14.10 -33.21 -13.72
N ALA A 91 14.57 -33.22 -12.48
CA ALA A 91 13.74 -33.28 -11.29
C ALA A 91 13.38 -31.88 -10.79
N SER A 92 14.37 -31.00 -10.67
CA SER A 92 14.19 -29.59 -10.31
C SER A 92 13.58 -28.82 -11.48
N ARG A 93 12.75 -27.83 -11.16
CA ARG A 93 12.23 -26.87 -12.14
C ARG A 93 13.14 -25.65 -12.30
N GLY A 94 14.31 -25.66 -11.65
CA GLY A 94 15.22 -24.54 -11.55
C GLY A 94 14.69 -23.49 -10.57
N SER A 95 15.39 -23.31 -9.44
CA SER A 95 15.16 -22.19 -8.53
C SER A 95 16.29 -21.17 -8.65
N PRO A 96 16.02 -19.86 -8.56
CA PRO A 96 17.09 -18.85 -8.53
C PRO A 96 17.99 -18.93 -7.28
N LEU A 97 17.52 -19.61 -6.22
CA LEU A 97 18.31 -19.95 -5.04
C LEU A 97 19.04 -21.30 -5.19
N GLU A 98 18.97 -21.90 -6.37
CA GLU A 98 19.69 -23.10 -6.74
C GLU A 98 20.92 -22.77 -7.58
N ARG A 99 22.05 -23.41 -7.28
CA ARG A 99 23.25 -23.34 -8.13
C ARG A 99 23.85 -24.72 -8.31
N VAL A 100 24.00 -25.13 -9.57
CA VAL A 100 24.74 -26.34 -9.94
C VAL A 100 26.21 -25.97 -10.15
N LEU A 101 27.11 -26.66 -9.45
CA LEU A 101 28.56 -26.59 -9.63
C LEU A 101 29.03 -27.89 -10.30
N THR A 102 29.62 -27.77 -11.50
CA THR A 102 30.10 -28.91 -12.29
C THR A 102 31.62 -29.03 -12.25
N GLY A 103 32.13 -30.26 -12.15
CA GLY A 103 33.56 -30.59 -12.18
C GLY A 103 34.15 -30.83 -10.78
N PRO A 104 35.49 -30.95 -10.65
CA PRO A 104 36.12 -30.96 -9.33
C PRO A 104 35.86 -29.61 -8.65
N PHE A 105 35.05 -29.61 -7.60
CA PHE A 105 34.62 -28.38 -6.95
C PHE A 105 35.73 -27.86 -6.01
N ASP A 106 36.18 -26.63 -6.28
CA ASP A 106 37.09 -25.89 -5.41
C ASP A 106 36.36 -25.45 -4.13
N ALA A 107 36.99 -25.69 -2.97
CA ALA A 107 36.49 -25.27 -1.67
C ALA A 107 36.23 -23.75 -1.61
N GLN A 108 37.06 -22.95 -2.30
CA GLN A 108 36.89 -21.50 -2.35
C GLN A 108 35.64 -21.11 -3.16
N LEU A 109 35.45 -21.72 -4.34
CA LEU A 109 34.27 -21.49 -5.18
C LEU A 109 32.98 -21.90 -4.48
N LEU A 110 32.98 -23.05 -3.79
CA LEU A 110 31.84 -23.51 -2.99
C LEU A 110 31.50 -22.54 -1.86
N SER A 111 32.51 -22.06 -1.12
CA SER A 111 32.31 -21.13 -0.02
C SER A 111 31.80 -19.76 -0.49
N GLN A 112 32.30 -19.26 -1.62
CA GLN A 112 31.81 -18.04 -2.27
C GLN A 112 30.36 -18.21 -2.72
N THR A 113 30.07 -19.25 -3.50
CA THR A 113 28.71 -19.55 -4.00
C THR A 113 27.71 -19.72 -2.85
N ALA A 114 28.10 -20.43 -1.79
CA ALA A 114 27.29 -20.60 -0.60
C ALA A 114 27.00 -19.26 0.08
N THR A 115 28.02 -18.41 0.24
CA THR A 115 27.87 -17.10 0.88
C THR A 115 26.96 -16.20 0.05
N ASP A 116 27.17 -16.13 -1.27
CA ASP A 116 26.35 -15.36 -2.20
C ASP A 116 24.89 -15.80 -2.16
N LEU A 117 24.62 -17.10 -2.17
CA LEU A 117 23.25 -17.64 -2.10
C LEU A 117 22.59 -17.39 -0.74
N ILE A 118 23.33 -17.49 0.36
CA ILE A 118 22.83 -17.20 1.70
C ILE A 118 22.49 -15.71 1.83
N GLU A 119 23.36 -14.82 1.35
CA GLU A 119 23.09 -13.38 1.33
C GLU A 119 21.88 -13.05 0.46
N ARG A 120 21.79 -13.69 -0.72
CA ARG A 120 20.61 -13.57 -1.60
C ARG A 120 19.33 -14.04 -0.94
N SER A 121 19.35 -15.12 -0.17
CA SER A 121 18.17 -15.54 0.59
C SER A 121 17.87 -14.58 1.75
N ARG A 122 18.89 -14.14 2.50
CA ARG A 122 18.72 -13.34 3.73
C ARG A 122 17.96 -12.03 3.50
N PHE A 123 18.31 -11.26 2.47
CA PHE A 123 17.67 -9.97 2.24
C PHE A 123 16.18 -10.11 1.89
N LEU A 124 15.78 -11.13 1.11
CA LEU A 124 14.37 -11.42 0.85
C LEU A 124 13.61 -11.85 2.11
N HIS A 125 14.25 -12.61 2.99
CA HIS A 125 13.63 -13.07 4.25
C HIS A 125 13.46 -11.95 5.27
N GLU A 126 14.43 -11.04 5.35
CA GLU A 126 14.39 -9.93 6.27
C GLU A 126 13.35 -8.88 5.86
N ARG A 127 13.16 -8.67 4.55
CA ARG A 127 12.29 -7.59 4.04
C ARG A 127 10.89 -8.08 3.64
N LEU A 128 10.80 -9.19 2.92
CA LEU A 128 9.53 -9.75 2.44
C LEU A 128 9.15 -10.94 3.33
N VAL A 129 8.69 -10.66 4.55
CA VAL A 129 8.41 -11.67 5.58
C VAL A 129 7.17 -12.50 5.22
N GLY A 130 7.27 -13.82 5.40
CA GLY A 130 6.20 -14.78 5.12
C GLY A 130 6.73 -16.17 4.74
N ARG A 131 5.89 -17.19 4.90
CA ARG A 131 6.10 -18.59 4.51
C ARG A 131 5.00 -19.12 3.59
N SER A 132 3.93 -18.36 3.34
CA SER A 132 2.89 -18.75 2.38
C SER A 132 3.46 -19.05 1.00
N ASP A 133 2.88 -20.04 0.31
CA ASP A 133 3.32 -20.46 -1.03
C ASP A 133 3.37 -19.28 -2.01
N ALA A 134 2.40 -18.37 -1.92
CA ALA A 134 2.35 -17.17 -2.76
C ALA A 134 3.56 -16.23 -2.54
N ILE A 135 4.03 -16.07 -1.30
CA ILE A 135 5.22 -15.27 -1.00
C ILE A 135 6.49 -16.00 -1.45
N GLN A 136 6.54 -17.33 -1.36
CA GLN A 136 7.67 -18.10 -1.85
C GLN A 136 7.79 -18.02 -3.37
N GLU A 137 6.69 -18.22 -4.10
CA GLU A 137 6.66 -18.08 -5.55
C GLU A 137 7.07 -16.67 -5.98
N LEU A 138 6.57 -15.64 -5.28
CA LEU A 138 6.96 -14.26 -5.55
C LEU A 138 8.46 -14.01 -5.34
N ARG A 139 9.08 -14.56 -4.28
CA ARG A 139 10.53 -14.46 -4.06
C ARG A 139 11.31 -15.07 -5.21
N GLU A 140 10.90 -16.22 -5.72
CA GLU A 140 11.52 -16.85 -6.88
C GLU A 140 11.37 -15.98 -8.13
N GLN A 141 10.16 -15.48 -8.40
CA GLN A 141 9.93 -14.59 -9.54
C GLN A 141 10.80 -13.32 -9.45
N ILE A 142 10.96 -12.74 -8.26
CA ILE A 142 11.86 -11.58 -8.04
C ILE A 142 13.28 -11.95 -8.43
N LEU A 143 13.83 -13.06 -7.93
CA LEU A 143 15.21 -13.44 -8.22
C LEU A 143 15.44 -13.83 -9.70
N LEU A 144 14.41 -14.35 -10.37
CA LEU A 144 14.47 -14.65 -11.80
C LEU A 144 14.47 -13.37 -12.65
N VAL A 145 13.65 -12.39 -12.28
CA VAL A 145 13.41 -11.18 -13.08
C VAL A 145 14.38 -10.06 -12.74
N ALA A 146 14.91 -10.01 -11.52
CA ALA A 146 15.78 -8.94 -11.04
C ALA A 146 17.04 -8.73 -11.92
N PRO A 147 17.77 -9.76 -12.38
CA PRO A 147 18.94 -9.56 -13.25
C PRO A 147 18.60 -9.00 -14.64
N THR A 148 17.33 -9.07 -15.06
CA THR A 148 16.93 -8.63 -16.40
C THR A 148 16.62 -7.12 -16.44
N PRO A 149 16.86 -6.43 -17.56
CA PRO A 149 16.54 -5.01 -17.70
C PRO A 149 15.06 -4.74 -18.02
N VAL A 150 14.19 -5.76 -17.94
CA VAL A 150 12.77 -5.63 -18.32
C VAL A 150 12.00 -4.79 -17.32
N THR A 151 10.95 -4.14 -17.82
CA THR A 151 9.96 -3.44 -17.00
C THR A 151 9.14 -4.45 -16.20
N VAL A 152 8.90 -4.16 -14.93
CA VAL A 152 8.08 -4.99 -14.05
C VAL A 152 6.91 -4.18 -13.52
N LEU A 153 5.71 -4.72 -13.69
CA LEU A 153 4.48 -4.19 -13.10
C LEU A 153 4.14 -4.98 -11.83
N ILE A 154 4.19 -4.32 -10.68
CA ILE A 154 3.87 -4.87 -9.37
C ILE A 154 2.41 -4.50 -9.05
N THR A 155 1.56 -5.50 -8.87
CA THR A 155 0.15 -5.31 -8.54
C THR A 155 -0.14 -5.80 -7.14
N GLY A 156 -1.08 -5.17 -6.44
CA GLY A 156 -1.50 -5.59 -5.10
C GLY A 156 -2.10 -4.45 -4.32
N GLU A 157 -2.92 -4.75 -3.32
CA GLU A 157 -3.65 -3.75 -2.55
C GLU A 157 -2.75 -2.74 -1.85
N SER A 158 -3.33 -1.62 -1.40
CA SER A 158 -2.58 -0.61 -0.64
C SER A 158 -2.02 -1.23 0.66
N GLY A 159 -0.78 -0.88 0.99
CA GLY A 159 -0.14 -1.36 2.22
C GLY A 159 0.31 -2.84 2.21
N SER A 160 0.24 -3.54 1.07
CA SER A 160 0.64 -4.96 0.95
C SER A 160 2.17 -5.20 0.94
N GLY A 161 2.97 -4.17 0.61
CA GLY A 161 4.46 -4.25 0.55
C GLY A 161 5.07 -4.15 -0.86
N LYS A 162 4.41 -3.47 -1.82
CA LYS A 162 4.90 -3.32 -3.20
C LYS A 162 6.25 -2.59 -3.30
N ASP A 163 6.48 -1.64 -2.42
CA ASP A 163 7.73 -0.89 -2.27
C ASP A 163 8.90 -1.82 -1.89
N VAL A 164 8.65 -2.78 -1.00
CA VAL A 164 9.64 -3.80 -0.62
C VAL A 164 10.01 -4.68 -1.81
N VAL A 165 9.04 -5.09 -2.62
CA VAL A 165 9.30 -5.86 -3.84
C VAL A 165 10.12 -5.06 -4.85
N ALA A 166 9.81 -3.78 -5.04
CA ALA A 166 10.58 -2.91 -5.93
C ALA A 166 12.04 -2.75 -5.47
N GLN A 167 12.26 -2.57 -4.16
CA GLN A 167 13.60 -2.52 -3.58
C GLN A 167 14.35 -3.84 -3.77
N ALA A 168 13.67 -4.98 -3.61
CA ALA A 168 14.28 -6.29 -3.86
C ALA A 168 14.67 -6.49 -5.32
N LEU A 169 13.79 -6.13 -6.26
CA LEU A 169 14.10 -6.20 -7.69
C LEU A 169 15.33 -5.37 -8.07
N HIS A 170 15.49 -4.19 -7.46
CA HIS A 170 16.68 -3.36 -7.66
C HIS A 170 17.93 -3.99 -7.03
N HIS A 171 17.84 -4.42 -5.77
CA HIS A 171 18.97 -5.00 -5.02
C HIS A 171 19.57 -6.24 -5.69
N TYR A 172 18.74 -7.07 -6.34
CA TYR A 172 19.20 -8.26 -7.06
C TYR A 172 19.42 -8.06 -8.56
N SER A 173 19.43 -6.81 -9.03
CA SER A 173 19.67 -6.50 -10.43
C SER A 173 21.14 -6.22 -10.71
N ASP A 174 21.51 -6.24 -11.99
CA ASP A 174 22.81 -5.76 -12.46
C ASP A 174 23.02 -4.25 -12.21
N ARG A 175 21.98 -3.54 -11.74
CA ARG A 175 21.98 -2.11 -11.41
C ARG A 175 21.93 -1.83 -9.91
N ALA A 176 22.22 -2.82 -9.06
CA ALA A 176 22.12 -2.68 -7.60
C ALA A 176 23.06 -1.60 -7.01
N GLU A 177 24.18 -1.29 -7.67
CA GLU A 177 25.07 -0.18 -7.28
C GLU A 177 24.61 1.18 -7.84
N GLY A 178 23.68 1.17 -8.80
CA GLY A 178 23.09 2.36 -9.39
C GLY A 178 22.10 3.04 -8.46
N SER A 179 21.61 4.22 -8.85
CA SER A 179 20.64 4.95 -8.05
C SER A 179 19.26 4.29 -8.08
N PHE A 180 18.61 4.20 -6.93
CA PHE A 180 17.19 3.83 -6.82
C PHE A 180 16.37 5.08 -6.51
N LYS A 181 15.51 5.48 -7.44
CA LYS A 181 14.65 6.67 -7.32
C LYS A 181 13.19 6.24 -7.28
N ALA A 182 12.54 6.38 -6.13
CA ALA A 182 11.14 6.07 -5.93
C ALA A 182 10.27 7.34 -5.97
N VAL A 183 9.14 7.27 -6.65
CA VAL A 183 8.15 8.35 -6.77
C VAL A 183 6.76 7.76 -6.57
N ASN A 184 5.99 8.35 -5.65
CA ASN A 184 4.58 8.04 -5.53
C ASN A 184 3.78 9.05 -6.37
N CYS A 185 3.08 8.56 -7.38
CA CYS A 185 2.36 9.40 -8.34
C CYS A 185 1.10 10.04 -7.76
N ALA A 186 0.48 9.42 -6.73
CA ALA A 186 -0.71 9.95 -6.08
C ALA A 186 -0.38 11.03 -5.02
N ALA A 187 0.82 10.99 -4.44
CA ALA A 187 1.24 11.92 -3.39
C ALA A 187 1.63 13.31 -3.94
N ILE A 188 1.93 13.41 -5.23
CA ILE A 188 2.43 14.63 -5.87
C ILE A 188 1.36 15.19 -6.82
N PRO A 189 0.98 16.48 -6.71
CA PRO A 189 0.08 17.12 -7.66
C PRO A 189 0.59 17.01 -9.11
N GLU A 190 -0.32 16.82 -10.07
CA GLU A 190 -0.02 16.57 -11.50
C GLU A 190 1.07 17.48 -12.09
N ASN A 191 0.92 18.81 -11.93
CA ASN A 191 1.87 19.79 -12.47
C ASN A 191 3.28 19.65 -11.86
N LEU A 192 3.37 19.20 -10.60
CA LEU A 192 4.64 18.95 -9.93
C LEU A 192 5.21 17.59 -10.32
N LEU A 193 4.36 16.58 -10.53
CA LEU A 193 4.78 15.24 -10.92
C LEU A 193 5.53 15.26 -12.26
N GLU A 194 5.02 15.98 -13.27
CA GLU A 194 5.73 16.12 -14.55
C GLU A 194 7.11 16.77 -14.38
N ASN A 195 7.19 17.83 -13.56
CA ASN A 195 8.43 18.54 -13.31
C ASN A 195 9.45 17.68 -12.55
N GLU A 196 9.00 16.89 -11.57
CA GLU A 196 9.84 15.97 -10.82
C GLU A 196 10.35 14.83 -11.70
N LEU A 197 9.49 14.22 -12.53
CA LEU A 197 9.87 13.08 -13.38
C LEU A 197 10.80 13.48 -14.53
N PHE A 198 10.42 14.51 -15.30
CA PHE A 198 11.07 14.84 -16.56
C PHE A 198 12.00 16.06 -16.49
N GLY A 199 11.93 16.85 -15.43
CA GLY A 199 12.68 18.09 -15.32
C GLY A 199 12.10 19.22 -16.17
N HIS A 200 12.65 20.42 -16.04
CA HIS A 200 12.22 21.58 -16.82
C HIS A 200 13.40 22.45 -17.28
N GLU A 201 13.23 23.09 -18.43
CA GLU A 201 14.13 24.13 -18.90
C GLU A 201 13.84 25.47 -18.21
N ARG A 202 14.85 26.34 -18.18
CA ARG A 202 14.69 27.69 -17.65
C ARG A 202 13.62 28.44 -18.45
N GLY A 203 12.60 28.96 -17.77
CA GLY A 203 11.48 29.67 -18.39
C GLY A 203 10.34 28.78 -18.91
N ALA A 204 10.33 27.48 -18.57
CA ALA A 204 9.23 26.58 -18.95
C ALA A 204 7.86 26.98 -18.36
N PHE A 205 7.84 27.65 -17.21
CA PHE A 205 6.65 28.22 -16.57
C PHE A 205 7.03 29.49 -15.78
N THR A 206 6.04 30.23 -15.26
CA THR A 206 6.22 31.56 -14.64
C THR A 206 7.27 31.61 -13.53
N ASP A 207 7.44 30.52 -12.78
CA ASP A 207 8.41 30.40 -11.67
C ASP A 207 9.68 29.62 -12.01
N ALA A 208 9.88 29.20 -13.26
CA ALA A 208 11.04 28.40 -13.71
C ALA A 208 12.32 29.24 -13.85
N ARG A 209 12.89 29.68 -12.72
CA ARG A 209 14.08 30.55 -12.69
C ARG A 209 15.39 29.86 -13.08
N ALA A 210 15.48 28.55 -12.85
CA ALA A 210 16.64 27.73 -13.17
C ALA A 210 16.22 26.47 -13.93
N GLN A 211 17.19 25.78 -14.54
CA GLN A 211 16.97 24.46 -15.11
C GLN A 211 16.94 23.42 -13.98
N PHE A 212 16.04 22.44 -14.08
CA PHE A 212 15.93 21.34 -13.13
C PHE A 212 16.04 19.99 -13.85
N ARG A 213 16.90 19.11 -13.35
CA ARG A 213 17.06 17.75 -13.88
C ARG A 213 16.05 16.82 -13.22
N GLY A 214 15.21 16.20 -14.03
CA GLY A 214 14.19 15.27 -13.55
C GLY A 214 14.75 13.95 -13.01
N ILE A 215 13.89 13.17 -12.39
CA ILE A 215 14.22 11.88 -11.78
C ILE A 215 14.77 10.90 -12.81
N PHE A 216 14.26 10.87 -14.03
CA PHE A 216 14.81 10.00 -15.07
C PHE A 216 16.26 10.33 -15.45
N GLU A 217 16.63 11.62 -15.47
CA GLU A 217 18.02 12.02 -15.70
C GLU A 217 18.91 11.72 -14.48
N GLN A 218 18.38 11.91 -13.26
CA GLN A 218 19.12 11.60 -12.03
C GLN A 218 19.28 10.10 -11.78
N ALA A 219 18.41 9.29 -12.38
CA ALA A 219 18.38 7.84 -12.25
C ALA A 219 19.21 7.12 -13.31
N ASP A 220 19.94 7.84 -14.17
CA ASP A 220 20.74 7.25 -15.24
C ASP A 220 21.71 6.18 -14.71
N GLY A 221 21.73 5.01 -15.36
CA GLY A 221 22.43 3.81 -14.90
C GLY A 221 21.71 3.00 -13.81
N GLY A 222 20.64 3.54 -13.21
CA GLY A 222 19.94 2.99 -12.06
C GLY A 222 18.51 2.50 -12.34
N THR A 223 17.63 2.65 -11.36
CA THR A 223 16.23 2.19 -11.39
C THR A 223 15.27 3.28 -10.89
N VAL A 224 14.22 3.54 -11.66
CA VAL A 224 13.08 4.38 -11.30
C VAL A 224 11.92 3.50 -10.89
N PHE A 225 11.40 3.72 -9.69
CA PHE A 225 10.19 3.08 -9.18
C PHE A 225 9.04 4.07 -9.16
N LEU A 226 7.99 3.78 -9.94
CA LEU A 226 6.77 4.56 -10.05
C LEU A 226 5.66 3.87 -9.25
N ASP A 227 5.44 4.31 -8.02
CA ASP A 227 4.35 3.81 -7.18
C ASP A 227 3.03 4.50 -7.52
N GLU A 228 1.94 3.76 -7.39
CA GLU A 228 0.58 4.18 -7.74
C GLU A 228 0.49 4.78 -9.15
N ILE A 229 1.11 4.11 -10.15
CA ILE A 229 1.18 4.54 -11.55
C ILE A 229 -0.20 4.79 -12.17
N GLY A 230 -1.24 4.17 -11.62
CA GLY A 230 -2.61 4.46 -11.97
C GLY A 230 -2.95 5.94 -11.85
N GLU A 231 -2.59 6.59 -10.75
CA GLU A 231 -2.99 7.98 -10.49
C GLU A 231 -2.23 9.00 -11.34
N MET A 232 -1.35 8.55 -12.26
CA MET A 232 -0.64 9.42 -13.18
C MET A 232 -1.56 10.02 -14.24
N ALA A 233 -1.49 11.34 -14.43
CA ALA A 233 -2.26 12.02 -15.47
C ALA A 233 -1.89 11.58 -16.90
N LEU A 234 -2.86 11.67 -17.81
CA LEU A 234 -2.71 11.22 -19.21
C LEU A 234 -1.55 11.89 -19.95
N SER A 235 -1.25 13.17 -19.67
CA SER A 235 -0.14 13.89 -20.28
C SER A 235 1.22 13.32 -19.88
N ALA A 236 1.40 13.01 -18.59
CA ALA A 236 2.60 12.37 -18.06
C ALA A 236 2.76 10.93 -18.60
N GLN A 237 1.65 10.20 -18.77
CA GLN A 237 1.64 8.86 -19.37
C GLN A 237 2.21 8.86 -20.80
N VAL A 238 1.90 9.88 -21.62
CA VAL A 238 2.46 10.00 -22.99
C VAL A 238 3.97 10.13 -22.97
N ARG A 239 4.50 10.95 -22.06
CA ARG A 239 5.95 11.16 -21.94
C ARG A 239 6.65 9.93 -21.38
N LEU A 240 6.05 9.27 -20.40
CA LEU A 240 6.55 8.02 -19.86
C LEU A 240 6.66 6.94 -20.95
N LEU A 241 5.65 6.82 -21.82
CA LEU A 241 5.70 5.89 -22.94
C LEU A 241 6.91 6.15 -23.85
N ARG A 242 7.18 7.42 -24.19
CA ARG A 242 8.36 7.80 -24.98
C ARG A 242 9.67 7.45 -24.28
N VAL A 243 9.77 7.66 -22.97
CA VAL A 243 10.96 7.24 -22.20
C VAL A 243 11.16 5.72 -22.28
N LEU A 244 10.09 4.94 -22.17
CA LEU A 244 10.14 3.48 -22.23
C LEU A 244 10.48 2.94 -23.63
N GLU A 245 10.08 3.64 -24.69
CA GLU A 245 10.31 3.23 -26.09
C GLU A 245 11.65 3.73 -26.63
N GLU A 246 11.92 5.02 -26.48
CA GLU A 246 13.06 5.71 -27.09
C GLU A 246 14.30 5.73 -26.19
N ARG A 247 14.16 5.41 -24.90
CA ARG A 247 15.21 5.58 -23.86
C ARG A 247 15.76 7.01 -23.81
N LYS A 248 14.86 7.96 -24.04
CA LYS A 248 15.15 9.39 -24.10
C LYS A 248 14.16 10.17 -23.27
N VAL A 249 14.64 11.20 -22.60
CA VAL A 249 13.85 12.16 -21.84
C VAL A 249 13.91 13.51 -22.53
N THR A 250 12.78 14.21 -22.54
CA THR A 250 12.68 15.61 -22.96
C THR A 250 12.17 16.41 -21.78
N ARG A 251 12.90 17.45 -21.39
CA ARG A 251 12.50 18.34 -20.29
C ARG A 251 11.25 19.12 -20.66
N VAL A 252 10.44 19.47 -19.66
CA VAL A 252 9.26 20.33 -19.83
C VAL A 252 9.71 21.69 -20.39
N GLY A 253 9.06 22.14 -21.47
CA GLY A 253 9.35 23.43 -22.11
C GLY A 253 10.59 23.45 -23.01
N GLY A 254 11.26 22.30 -23.21
CA GLY A 254 12.38 22.14 -24.14
C GLY A 254 12.10 21.09 -25.21
N ASP A 255 12.99 21.03 -26.21
CA ASP A 255 12.98 20.05 -27.31
C ASP A 255 14.22 19.13 -27.30
N THR A 256 15.15 19.37 -26.37
CA THR A 256 16.39 18.60 -26.28
C THR A 256 16.10 17.18 -25.80
N GLN A 257 16.51 16.20 -26.60
CA GLN A 257 16.43 14.79 -26.24
C GLN A 257 17.70 14.36 -25.49
N ILE A 258 17.51 13.76 -24.32
CA ILE A 258 18.59 13.32 -23.43
C ILE A 258 18.50 11.80 -23.33
N ASN A 259 19.56 11.09 -23.74
CA ASN A 259 19.61 9.64 -23.58
C ASN A 259 19.71 9.28 -22.10
N VAL A 260 18.89 8.33 -21.66
CA VAL A 260 18.90 7.79 -20.29
C VAL A 260 18.83 6.27 -20.34
N ASP A 261 19.65 5.61 -19.54
CA ASP A 261 19.65 4.16 -19.38
C ASP A 261 19.09 3.78 -18.01
N VAL A 262 17.77 3.58 -17.94
CA VAL A 262 17.03 3.40 -16.68
C VAL A 262 16.21 2.12 -16.64
N ARG A 263 16.34 1.38 -15.53
CA ARG A 263 15.38 0.41 -14.98
C ARG A 263 14.02 1.06 -14.72
N VAL A 264 12.89 0.70 -15.33
CA VAL A 264 11.57 1.14 -14.83
C VAL A 264 10.84 0.02 -14.11
N LEU A 265 10.42 0.27 -12.87
CA LEU A 265 9.52 -0.56 -12.08
C LEU A 265 8.25 0.24 -11.83
N ALA A 266 7.07 -0.33 -12.03
CA ALA A 266 5.80 0.34 -11.78
C ALA A 266 4.97 -0.45 -10.78
N ALA A 267 4.27 0.23 -9.87
CA ALA A 267 3.34 -0.39 -8.94
C ALA A 267 1.95 0.23 -9.05
N SER A 268 0.90 -0.60 -8.88
CA SER A 268 -0.49 -0.15 -8.87
C SER A 268 -1.30 -0.94 -7.84
N ASN A 269 -2.18 -0.25 -7.13
CA ASN A 269 -3.18 -0.83 -6.23
C ASN A 269 -4.56 -1.03 -6.88
N ARG A 270 -4.77 -0.46 -8.07
CA ARG A 270 -5.99 -0.58 -8.86
C ARG A 270 -5.77 -1.46 -10.08
N ASP A 271 -6.85 -2.01 -10.62
CA ASP A 271 -6.80 -2.70 -11.89
C ASP A 271 -6.57 -1.69 -13.03
N LEU A 272 -5.41 -1.78 -13.67
CA LEU A 272 -5.07 -0.91 -14.79
C LEU A 272 -5.90 -1.24 -16.04
N LEU A 273 -6.44 -2.46 -16.19
CA LEU A 273 -7.33 -2.79 -17.29
C LEU A 273 -8.66 -2.05 -17.17
N ASP A 274 -9.21 -1.96 -15.96
CA ASP A 274 -10.42 -1.18 -15.69
C ASP A 274 -10.18 0.32 -15.92
N ALA A 275 -9.03 0.83 -15.49
CA ALA A 275 -8.65 2.22 -15.76
C ALA A 275 -8.49 2.52 -17.26
N VAL A 276 -8.04 1.54 -18.06
CA VAL A 276 -8.02 1.65 -19.52
C VAL A 276 -9.42 1.69 -20.10
N ALA A 277 -10.35 0.87 -19.58
CA ALA A 277 -11.74 0.87 -20.01
C ALA A 277 -12.47 2.19 -19.69
N GLN A 278 -12.10 2.83 -18.58
CA GLN A 278 -12.64 4.12 -18.14
C GLN A 278 -12.02 5.33 -18.86
N GLY A 279 -10.89 5.14 -19.53
CA GLY A 279 -10.17 6.21 -20.26
C GLY A 279 -9.14 6.98 -19.41
N ASP A 280 -8.96 6.59 -18.15
CA ASP A 280 -8.01 7.21 -17.21
C ASP A 280 -6.58 6.70 -17.36
N PHE A 281 -6.41 5.59 -18.08
CA PHE A 281 -5.09 5.01 -18.36
C PHE A 281 -4.94 4.64 -19.84
N ARG A 282 -3.78 4.93 -20.43
CA ARG A 282 -3.55 4.63 -21.84
C ARG A 282 -3.24 3.15 -22.05
N ARG A 283 -3.91 2.58 -23.04
CA ARG A 283 -3.75 1.16 -23.42
C ARG A 283 -2.34 0.82 -23.90
N ASP A 284 -1.70 1.71 -24.65
CA ASP A 284 -0.33 1.51 -25.16
C ASP A 284 0.70 1.44 -24.03
N LEU A 285 0.63 2.38 -23.07
CA LEU A 285 1.45 2.38 -21.88
C LEU A 285 1.24 1.12 -21.03
N PHE A 286 0.00 0.69 -20.85
CA PHE A 286 -0.32 -0.54 -20.09
C PHE A 286 0.43 -1.76 -20.64
N TYR A 287 0.35 -2.01 -21.95
CA TYR A 287 1.05 -3.14 -22.55
C TYR A 287 2.58 -2.99 -22.52
N ARG A 288 3.10 -1.75 -22.56
CA ARG A 288 4.54 -1.50 -22.43
C ARG A 288 5.04 -1.73 -21.00
N LEU A 289 4.22 -1.48 -19.98
CA LEU A 289 4.54 -1.75 -18.58
C LEU A 289 4.37 -3.24 -18.22
N LYS A 290 3.36 -3.91 -18.76
CA LYS A 290 3.03 -5.32 -18.50
C LYS A 290 3.90 -6.29 -19.31
N VAL A 291 5.23 -6.14 -19.22
CA VAL A 291 6.17 -7.14 -19.76
C VAL A 291 6.27 -8.32 -18.79
N VAL A 292 6.55 -8.02 -17.52
CA VAL A 292 6.44 -8.98 -16.41
C VAL A 292 5.49 -8.40 -15.37
N GLN A 293 4.53 -9.20 -14.92
CA GLN A 293 3.62 -8.82 -13.84
C GLN A 293 3.90 -9.65 -12.60
N LEU A 294 4.18 -8.99 -11.48
CA LEU A 294 4.28 -9.61 -10.16
C LEU A 294 3.05 -9.23 -9.34
N HIS A 295 2.39 -10.21 -8.74
CA HIS A 295 1.21 -9.98 -7.92
C HIS A 295 1.52 -10.19 -6.44
N LEU A 296 1.18 -9.21 -5.62
CA LEU A 296 1.30 -9.24 -4.17
C LEU A 296 -0.08 -9.55 -3.57
N PRO A 297 -0.27 -10.75 -2.99
CA PRO A 297 -1.55 -11.11 -2.41
C PRO A 297 -1.83 -10.26 -1.15
N PRO A 298 -3.11 -9.91 -0.92
CA PRO A 298 -3.51 -9.23 0.30
C PRO A 298 -3.31 -10.11 1.52
N LEU A 299 -3.17 -9.49 2.70
CA LEU A 299 -2.82 -10.18 3.94
C LEU A 299 -3.86 -11.24 4.34
N ARG A 300 -5.15 -11.01 4.03
CA ARG A 300 -6.25 -11.96 4.26
C ARG A 300 -6.14 -13.27 3.48
N GLU A 301 -5.38 -13.30 2.39
CA GLU A 301 -5.12 -14.52 1.59
C GLU A 301 -3.88 -15.27 2.08
N ARG A 302 -3.07 -14.65 2.95
CA ARG A 302 -1.86 -15.22 3.54
C ARG A 302 -1.88 -15.12 5.08
N ARG A 303 -2.98 -15.59 5.68
CA ARG A 303 -3.21 -15.49 7.14
C ARG A 303 -2.13 -16.15 7.98
N ASP A 304 -1.51 -17.21 7.46
CA ASP A 304 -0.39 -17.92 8.12
C ASP A 304 0.85 -17.03 8.30
N ASP A 305 0.98 -15.96 7.52
CA ASP A 305 2.11 -15.03 7.61
C ASP A 305 1.92 -13.99 8.72
N ILE A 306 0.70 -13.79 9.23
CA ILE A 306 0.37 -12.72 10.20
C ILE A 306 1.21 -12.86 11.48
N GLN A 307 1.31 -14.07 12.04
CA GLN A 307 2.09 -14.30 13.25
C GLN A 307 3.58 -13.98 13.03
N MET A 308 4.13 -14.39 11.89
CA MET A 308 5.52 -14.13 11.57
C MET A 308 5.81 -12.64 11.37
N LEU A 309 4.88 -11.92 10.72
CA LEU A 309 4.97 -10.47 10.53
C LEU A 309 4.90 -9.74 11.88
N LEU A 310 4.01 -10.15 12.79
CA LEU A 310 3.92 -9.61 14.15
C LEU A 310 5.25 -9.77 14.88
N ASP A 311 5.76 -11.00 14.97
CA ASP A 311 7.02 -11.30 15.66
C ASP A 311 8.19 -10.51 15.08
N HIS A 312 8.21 -10.37 13.75
CA HIS A 312 9.23 -9.59 13.04
C HIS A 312 9.17 -8.11 13.42
N TYR A 313 8.01 -7.46 13.32
CA TYR A 313 7.89 -6.03 13.61
C TYR A 313 8.06 -5.72 15.09
N ILE A 314 7.58 -6.58 15.99
CA ILE A 314 7.83 -6.44 17.43
C ILE A 314 9.34 -6.44 17.68
N LYS A 315 10.04 -7.44 17.14
CA LYS A 315 11.49 -7.55 17.30
C LYS A 315 12.23 -6.34 16.71
N GLN A 316 11.82 -5.87 15.53
CA GLN A 316 12.42 -4.71 14.89
C GLN A 316 12.25 -3.45 15.75
N ILE A 317 11.03 -3.16 16.20
CA ILE A 317 10.72 -1.94 16.97
C ILE A 317 11.41 -1.96 18.33
N VAL A 318 11.46 -3.11 19.00
CA VAL A 318 12.17 -3.26 20.29
C VAL A 318 13.68 -3.07 20.15
N GLN A 319 14.26 -3.50 19.02
CA GLN A 319 15.68 -3.26 18.72
C GLN A 319 15.97 -1.78 18.46
N GLU A 320 15.08 -1.09 17.76
CA GLU A 320 15.23 0.34 17.44
C GLU A 320 14.99 1.23 18.67
N ARG A 321 14.11 0.82 19.61
CA ARG A 321 13.73 1.62 20.78
C ARG A 321 13.71 0.77 22.07
N PRO A 322 14.70 0.89 22.96
CA PRO A 322 14.77 0.07 24.17
C PRO A 322 13.62 0.23 25.17
N SER A 323 12.86 1.34 25.09
CA SER A 323 11.67 1.60 25.92
C SER A 323 10.42 0.86 25.45
N ALA A 324 10.47 0.25 24.26
CA ALA A 324 9.42 -0.57 23.71
C ALA A 324 9.37 -1.93 24.41
N HIS A 325 8.21 -2.29 24.95
CA HIS A 325 7.99 -3.60 25.57
C HIS A 325 6.62 -4.13 25.21
N LEU A 326 6.58 -5.36 24.70
CA LEU A 326 5.36 -6.11 24.51
C LEU A 326 5.57 -7.52 25.08
N ALA A 327 4.76 -7.91 26.06
CA ALA A 327 4.87 -9.23 26.69
C ALA A 327 4.39 -10.38 25.78
N GLY A 328 3.70 -10.05 24.69
CA GLY A 328 3.14 -10.97 23.71
C GLY A 328 1.63 -10.78 23.53
N ILE A 329 1.08 -11.48 22.54
CA ILE A 329 -0.36 -11.48 22.25
C ILE A 329 -0.94 -12.81 22.74
N SER A 330 -2.08 -12.76 23.43
CA SER A 330 -2.80 -13.97 23.86
C SER A 330 -3.24 -14.83 22.67
N THR A 331 -3.47 -16.12 22.86
CA THR A 331 -3.95 -17.01 21.79
C THR A 331 -5.28 -16.54 21.20
N ALA A 332 -6.22 -16.12 22.06
CA ALA A 332 -7.49 -15.55 21.62
C ALA A 332 -7.32 -14.23 20.85
N GLY A 333 -6.31 -13.42 21.21
CA GLY A 333 -5.95 -12.21 20.46
C GLY A 333 -5.39 -12.56 19.08
N MET A 334 -4.54 -13.59 18.98
CA MET A 334 -4.02 -14.07 17.70
C MET A 334 -5.12 -14.60 16.79
N ASP A 335 -6.07 -15.37 17.32
CA ASP A 335 -7.22 -15.86 16.55
C ASP A 335 -8.06 -14.71 15.99
N LEU A 336 -8.22 -13.62 16.75
CA LEU A 336 -8.90 -12.41 16.30
C LEU A 336 -8.13 -11.74 15.15
N LEU A 337 -6.82 -11.56 15.30
CA LEU A 337 -5.96 -10.96 14.27
C LEU A 337 -5.92 -11.82 12.99
N SER A 338 -5.93 -13.14 13.11
CA SER A 338 -5.93 -14.05 11.96
C SER A 338 -7.25 -14.08 11.19
N ASN A 339 -8.37 -13.75 11.86
CA ASN A 339 -9.70 -13.72 11.23
C ASN A 339 -10.11 -12.35 10.69
N TYR A 340 -9.40 -11.29 11.07
CA TYR A 340 -9.62 -9.95 10.56
C TYR A 340 -9.15 -9.82 9.10
N ASP A 341 -9.85 -9.00 8.30
CA ASP A 341 -9.63 -8.92 6.85
C ASP A 341 -8.46 -8.03 6.43
N TRP A 342 -7.91 -7.23 7.35
CA TRP A 342 -6.75 -6.36 7.11
C TRP A 342 -6.88 -5.46 5.86
N PRO A 343 -7.88 -4.56 5.81
CA PRO A 343 -8.07 -3.66 4.66
C PRO A 343 -6.84 -2.81 4.34
N GLY A 344 -6.04 -2.43 5.34
CA GLY A 344 -4.77 -1.72 5.16
C GLY A 344 -3.54 -2.64 5.09
N ASN A 345 -3.75 -3.96 5.01
CA ASN A 345 -2.73 -4.99 4.83
C ASN A 345 -1.57 -4.88 5.85
N VAL A 346 -0.33 -5.06 5.40
CA VAL A 346 0.88 -5.06 6.24
C VAL A 346 1.12 -3.68 6.87
N ARG A 347 0.71 -2.59 6.21
CA ARG A 347 0.80 -1.23 6.76
C ARG A 347 -0.07 -1.06 8.00
N GLU A 348 -1.31 -1.55 7.96
CA GLU A 348 -2.21 -1.56 9.11
C GLU A 348 -1.66 -2.43 10.25
N LEU A 349 -1.21 -3.65 9.92
CA LEU A 349 -0.59 -4.55 10.89
C LEU A 349 0.60 -3.90 11.60
N ARG A 350 1.51 -3.26 10.84
CA ARG A 350 2.66 -2.56 11.41
C ARG A 350 2.24 -1.41 12.32
N ASN A 351 1.24 -0.62 11.92
CA ASN A 351 0.71 0.47 12.72
C ASN A 351 0.08 -0.03 14.03
N LEU A 352 -0.62 -1.18 13.99
CA LEU A 352 -1.17 -1.82 15.18
C LEU A 352 -0.04 -2.25 16.12
N VAL A 353 0.98 -2.94 15.61
CA VAL A 353 2.14 -3.36 16.42
C VAL A 353 2.82 -2.16 17.06
N GLU A 354 3.07 -1.10 16.28
CA GLU A 354 3.71 0.11 16.79
C GLU A 354 2.90 0.71 17.95
N ARG A 355 1.56 0.79 17.81
CA ARG A 355 0.68 1.26 18.88
C ARG A 355 0.72 0.36 20.10
N LEU A 356 0.62 -0.96 19.93
CA LEU A 356 0.64 -1.91 21.04
C LEU A 356 1.96 -1.87 21.81
N VAL A 357 3.07 -1.67 21.10
CA VAL A 357 4.40 -1.61 21.72
C VAL A 357 4.59 -0.34 22.58
N PHE A 358 3.94 0.78 22.24
CA PHE A 358 4.06 2.04 22.99
C PHE A 358 2.94 2.30 24.00
N LEU A 359 1.71 1.92 23.67
CA LEU A 359 0.49 2.22 24.42
C LEU A 359 -0.18 0.97 25.00
N GLY A 360 0.28 -0.22 24.61
CA GLY A 360 -0.33 -1.47 25.03
C GLY A 360 -0.09 -1.80 26.49
N PRO A 361 -0.84 -2.80 27.01
CA PRO A 361 -0.69 -3.27 28.37
C PRO A 361 0.71 -3.85 28.59
N ARG A 362 1.22 -3.72 29.83
CA ARG A 362 2.50 -4.37 30.22
C ARG A 362 2.42 -5.90 30.28
N GLY A 363 1.20 -6.46 30.25
CA GLY A 363 0.94 -7.90 30.22
C GLY A 363 0.66 -8.41 28.80
N GLN A 364 0.15 -9.64 28.68
CA GLN A 364 -0.28 -10.17 27.38
C GLN A 364 -1.47 -9.38 26.84
N VAL A 365 -1.42 -9.02 25.57
CA VAL A 365 -2.50 -8.32 24.87
C VAL A 365 -3.70 -9.24 24.70
N GLN A 366 -4.85 -8.80 25.19
CA GLN A 366 -6.11 -9.53 25.11
C GLN A 366 -6.95 -9.03 23.93
N PRO A 367 -7.96 -9.80 23.46
CA PRO A 367 -8.85 -9.38 22.38
C PRO A 367 -9.47 -7.99 22.59
N GLN A 368 -9.84 -7.67 23.83
CA GLN A 368 -10.42 -6.38 24.22
C GLN A 368 -9.48 -5.17 24.02
N ASP A 369 -8.17 -5.40 24.03
CA ASP A 369 -7.16 -4.36 23.80
C ASP A 369 -6.93 -4.15 22.28
N LEU A 370 -7.31 -5.12 21.45
CA LEU A 370 -7.16 -5.10 19.99
C LEU A 370 -8.38 -4.48 19.29
N LEU A 371 -9.58 -4.81 19.75
CA LEU A 371 -10.85 -4.37 19.16
C LEU A 371 -10.95 -2.85 18.92
N PRO A 372 -10.49 -1.96 19.83
CA PRO A 372 -10.54 -0.52 19.59
C PRO A 372 -9.63 -0.01 18.46
N HIS A 373 -8.74 -0.86 17.95
CA HIS A 373 -7.71 -0.50 16.98
C HIS A 373 -7.92 -1.11 15.60
N LEU A 374 -8.89 -2.00 15.45
CA LEU A 374 -9.24 -2.62 14.18
C LEU A 374 -10.42 -1.87 13.58
N GLU A 375 -10.31 -1.57 12.28
CA GLU A 375 -11.39 -0.93 11.52
C GLU A 375 -12.48 -1.97 11.24
N GLY A 376 -13.43 -2.09 12.17
CA GLY A 376 -14.58 -2.97 12.01
C GLY A 376 -15.06 -3.50 13.34
N ASP A 377 -16.18 -2.97 13.83
CA ASP A 377 -16.99 -3.65 14.83
C ASP A 377 -17.44 -4.99 14.23
N PRO A 378 -17.20 -6.15 14.87
CA PRO A 378 -17.73 -7.45 14.45
C PRO A 378 -19.25 -7.58 14.74
N GLN A 379 -20.02 -6.50 14.57
CA GLN A 379 -21.31 -6.61 13.91
C GLN A 379 -20.96 -6.96 12.45
N THR A 380 -20.61 -8.21 12.13
CA THR A 380 -21.63 -9.20 11.82
C THR A 380 -23.00 -8.57 11.65
N ILE A 381 -23.14 -7.66 10.69
CA ILE A 381 -24.43 -7.42 10.06
C ILE A 381 -24.73 -8.68 9.24
N ARG A 382 -25.00 -9.79 9.96
CA ARG A 382 -25.98 -10.75 9.53
C ARG A 382 -27.26 -9.93 9.44
N HIS A 383 -27.50 -9.34 8.28
CA HIS A 383 -28.85 -9.08 7.79
C HIS A 383 -29.55 -10.44 7.62
N LEU A 384 -29.75 -11.16 8.73
CA LEU A 384 -30.79 -12.17 8.81
C LEU A 384 -32.08 -11.36 8.82
N PRO A 385 -32.97 -11.52 7.82
CA PRO A 385 -34.24 -10.83 7.84
C PRO A 385 -35.00 -11.34 9.08
N VAL A 386 -35.12 -10.49 10.09
CA VAL A 386 -36.03 -10.72 11.19
C VAL A 386 -37.42 -10.61 10.57
N VAL A 387 -38.12 -11.74 10.45
CA VAL A 387 -39.54 -11.74 10.11
C VAL A 387 -40.26 -11.07 11.27
N THR A 388 -40.46 -9.76 11.15
CA THR A 388 -41.33 -9.02 12.07
C THR A 388 -42.75 -9.11 11.52
N SER A 389 -43.73 -9.35 12.39
CA SER A 389 -45.16 -9.30 12.05
C SER A 389 -45.67 -7.85 11.91
N LYS A 390 -44.78 -6.90 11.61
CA LYS A 390 -45.05 -5.46 11.62
C LYS A 390 -45.05 -4.94 10.18
N THR A 391 -45.91 -3.97 9.91
CA THR A 391 -45.93 -3.29 8.61
C THR A 391 -44.70 -2.37 8.47
N PRO A 392 -44.24 -2.08 7.24
CA PRO A 392 -43.09 -1.20 6.98
C PRO A 392 -43.16 0.14 7.73
N ASP A 393 -44.36 0.77 7.76
CA ASP A 393 -44.60 2.01 8.48
C ASP A 393 -44.37 1.91 10.00
N GLN A 394 -44.59 0.75 10.62
CA GLN A 394 -44.35 0.55 12.05
C GLN A 394 -42.86 0.45 12.35
N SER A 395 -42.11 -0.22 11.48
CA SER A 395 -40.65 -0.34 11.60
C SER A 395 -39.96 1.00 11.36
N GLU A 396 -40.42 1.80 10.40
CA GLU A 396 -39.91 3.16 10.15
C GLU A 396 -40.16 4.09 11.33
N ARG A 397 -41.36 4.05 11.93
CA ARG A 397 -41.68 4.87 13.11
C ARG A 397 -40.84 4.49 14.32
N GLU A 398 -40.57 3.21 14.54
CA GLU A 398 -39.69 2.76 15.63
C GLU A 398 -38.24 3.20 15.39
N LEU A 399 -37.72 3.09 14.17
CA LEU A 399 -36.37 3.57 13.82
C LEU A 399 -36.24 5.08 14.04
N ILE A 400 -37.22 5.87 13.61
CA ILE A 400 -37.25 7.32 13.85
C ILE A 400 -37.31 7.62 15.35
N TYR A 401 -38.12 6.88 16.11
CA TYR A 401 -38.24 7.06 17.55
C TYR A 401 -36.93 6.72 18.29
N PHE A 402 -36.23 5.65 17.90
CA PHE A 402 -34.91 5.32 18.44
C PHE A 402 -33.86 6.38 18.11
N ALA A 403 -33.82 6.87 16.86
CA ALA A 403 -32.93 7.96 16.47
C ALA A 403 -33.20 9.25 17.26
N LEU A 404 -34.48 9.57 17.54
CA LEU A 404 -34.86 10.71 18.37
C LEU A 404 -34.47 10.53 19.85
N LEU A 405 -34.53 9.31 20.38
CA LEU A 405 -34.08 9.00 21.74
C LEU A 405 -32.55 9.14 21.89
N ASP A 406 -31.79 8.69 20.90
CA ASP A 406 -30.34 8.83 20.89
C ASP A 406 -29.92 10.29 20.79
N LEU A 407 -30.54 11.07 19.89
CA LEU A 407 -30.33 12.52 19.83
C LEU A 407 -30.68 13.22 21.15
N LYS A 408 -31.75 12.81 21.81
CA LYS A 408 -32.13 13.37 23.12
C LYS A 408 -31.06 13.08 24.18
N ARG A 409 -30.44 11.90 24.14
CA ARG A 409 -29.35 11.53 25.04
C ARG A 409 -28.08 12.34 24.75
N GLU A 410 -27.69 12.48 23.49
CA GLU A 410 -26.53 13.29 23.09
C GLU A 410 -26.70 14.76 23.49
N VAL A 411 -27.89 15.33 23.33
CA VAL A 411 -28.19 16.70 23.76
C VAL A 411 -28.13 16.84 25.29
N ALA A 412 -28.54 15.83 26.04
CA ALA A 412 -28.43 15.82 27.50
C ALA A 412 -26.96 15.75 27.96
N GLU A 413 -26.13 14.96 27.28
CA GLU A 413 -24.68 14.88 27.54
C GLU A 413 -23.97 16.21 27.21
N LEU A 414 -24.30 16.83 26.07
CA LEU A 414 -23.81 18.17 25.69
C LEU A 414 -24.19 19.25 26.71
N ARG A 415 -25.44 19.23 27.23
CA ARG A 415 -25.86 20.15 28.29
C ARG A 415 -25.02 20.02 29.55
N GLN A 416 -24.72 18.80 29.99
CA GLN A 416 -23.85 18.59 31.16
C GLN A 416 -22.42 19.11 30.94
N VAL A 417 -21.89 19.06 29.72
CA VAL A 417 -20.57 19.60 29.38
C VAL A 417 -20.57 21.13 29.42
N VAL A 418 -21.63 21.78 28.92
CA VAL A 418 -21.78 23.24 28.97
C VAL A 418 -21.96 23.74 30.40
N GLU A 419 -22.76 23.06 31.22
CA GLU A 419 -22.95 23.41 32.63
C GLU A 419 -21.66 23.25 33.45
N ARG A 420 -20.85 22.21 33.18
CA ARG A 420 -19.53 22.05 33.80
C ARG A 420 -18.51 23.10 33.33
N GLY A 421 -18.67 23.66 32.14
CA GLY A 421 -17.84 24.75 31.61
C GLY A 421 -18.14 26.12 32.23
N GLN A 422 -19.32 26.32 32.82
CA GLN A 422 -19.76 27.58 33.42
C GLN A 422 -19.42 27.72 34.91
N ALA A 423 -18.95 26.65 35.55
CA ALA A 423 -18.40 26.71 36.91
C ALA A 423 -16.87 26.92 36.88
N ARG A 424 -16.43 28.14 36.53
CA ARG A 424 -15.04 28.59 36.74
C ARG A 424 -15.01 29.84 37.61
N ASP A 425 -14.08 29.78 38.55
CA ASP A 425 -13.70 30.69 39.64
C ASP A 425 -13.87 32.21 39.37
N PRO A 426 -14.52 32.99 40.27
CA PRO A 426 -14.68 34.44 40.11
C PRO A 426 -13.36 35.26 40.10
N ASP A 427 -12.25 34.69 40.56
CA ASP A 427 -10.98 35.41 40.77
C ASP A 427 -9.85 35.01 39.79
N ALA A 428 -10.15 34.23 38.75
CA ALA A 428 -9.15 33.91 37.74
C ALA A 428 -8.93 35.10 36.79
N VAL A 429 -7.88 35.89 37.08
CA VAL A 429 -7.40 36.99 36.22
C VAL A 429 -7.02 36.45 34.84
N LEU A 430 -7.90 36.66 33.84
CA LEU A 430 -7.59 36.45 32.44
C LEU A 430 -6.72 37.62 31.89
N PRO A 431 -5.75 37.35 30.98
CA PRO A 431 -5.08 38.41 30.26
C PRO A 431 -6.08 39.19 29.36
N PRO A 432 -5.85 40.49 29.12
CA PRO A 432 -6.82 41.32 28.41
C PRO A 432 -7.00 40.86 26.97
N ARG A 433 -8.27 40.73 26.55
CA ARG A 433 -8.65 40.47 25.15
C ARG A 433 -8.37 41.71 24.29
N PRO A 434 -7.94 41.54 23.03
CA PRO A 434 -7.86 42.66 22.10
C PRO A 434 -9.26 43.23 21.84
N VAL A 435 -9.39 44.55 21.97
CA VAL A 435 -10.62 45.30 21.73
C VAL A 435 -10.81 45.44 20.21
N TYR A 436 -11.83 44.78 19.67
CA TYR A 436 -12.34 45.07 18.34
C TYR A 436 -13.55 45.98 18.47
N HIS A 437 -13.49 47.16 17.85
CA HIS A 437 -14.61 48.08 17.77
C HIS A 437 -15.62 47.56 16.75
N VAL A 438 -16.83 47.26 17.20
CA VAL A 438 -17.99 47.01 16.33
C VAL A 438 -18.83 48.30 16.30
N PRO A 439 -19.10 48.90 15.12
CA PRO A 439 -20.06 49.99 15.01
C PRO A 439 -21.48 49.48 15.26
N THR A 440 -22.22 50.21 16.08
CA THR A 440 -23.63 50.01 16.43
C THR A 440 -24.54 50.32 15.24
N GLU A 441 -25.45 49.39 14.89
CA GLU A 441 -26.68 49.69 14.15
C GLU A 441 -27.91 49.18 14.92
N ASP A 442 -29.01 49.87 14.67
CA ASP A 442 -30.25 50.04 15.45
C ASP A 442 -31.10 48.77 15.70
N PRO A 443 -32.01 48.80 16.71
CA PRO A 443 -32.76 47.62 17.15
C PRO A 443 -33.90 47.25 16.17
N ILE A 444 -33.91 46.00 15.71
CA ILE A 444 -35.03 45.44 14.95
C ILE A 444 -36.13 45.01 15.93
N THR A 445 -37.32 45.57 15.75
CA THR A 445 -38.55 45.23 16.47
C THR A 445 -39.20 43.98 15.88
N THR A 446 -39.59 43.04 16.74
CA THR A 446 -40.39 41.86 16.37
C THR A 446 -41.87 42.22 16.28
N ARG A 447 -42.59 41.67 15.30
CA ARG A 447 -44.06 41.59 15.29
C ARG A 447 -44.51 40.13 15.19
N PRO A 448 -45.57 39.74 15.92
CA PRO A 448 -46.06 38.36 16.00
C PRO A 448 -46.95 38.00 14.81
N ILE A 449 -46.96 36.71 14.44
CA ILE A 449 -47.88 36.12 13.47
C ILE A 449 -48.93 35.33 14.26
N ASP A 450 -50.19 35.75 14.15
CA ASP A 450 -51.35 35.02 14.67
C ASP A 450 -51.98 34.09 13.63
N ALA A 451 -52.65 33.07 14.16
CA ALA A 451 -53.06 31.81 13.59
C ALA A 451 -54.15 31.86 12.51
N GLY A 452 -54.16 30.83 11.64
CA GLY A 452 -55.27 30.52 10.75
C GLY A 452 -55.13 29.21 9.98
N GLY A 453 -55.56 28.10 10.60
CA GLY A 453 -56.40 27.07 9.97
C GLY A 453 -55.85 26.16 8.87
N ILE A 454 -55.71 24.88 9.21
CA ILE A 454 -55.50 23.71 8.34
C ILE A 454 -56.74 23.45 7.46
N ILE A 455 -56.56 23.17 6.17
CA ILE A 455 -57.49 22.38 5.35
C ILE A 455 -56.68 21.33 4.56
N ALA A 456 -57.06 20.06 4.68
CA ALA A 456 -56.49 18.90 3.99
C ALA A 456 -56.99 18.81 2.52
N PRO A 457 -56.25 18.13 1.62
CA PRO A 457 -56.47 18.22 0.18
C PRO A 457 -57.51 17.20 -0.33
N ASP A 458 -58.22 17.54 -1.40
CA ASP A 458 -59.03 16.62 -2.21
C ASP A 458 -58.46 16.53 -3.66
N PRO A 459 -58.68 15.41 -4.38
CA PRO A 459 -57.82 14.95 -5.47
C PRO A 459 -58.32 15.31 -6.88
N LEU A 460 -57.36 15.30 -7.82
CA LEU A 460 -57.48 15.23 -9.30
C LEU A 460 -57.92 16.51 -10.05
N SER A 461 -56.96 17.15 -10.74
CA SER A 461 -57.10 17.55 -12.16
C SER A 461 -55.75 17.98 -12.75
N ASP A 462 -55.45 17.47 -13.93
CA ASP A 462 -54.25 17.67 -14.75
C ASP A 462 -53.95 19.14 -15.14
N ALA A 463 -52.65 19.47 -15.24
CA ALA A 463 -51.97 20.30 -16.26
C ALA A 463 -50.84 21.19 -15.67
N ASP A 464 -49.60 20.96 -16.15
CA ASP A 464 -48.41 21.85 -16.18
C ASP A 464 -47.96 22.58 -14.90
N GLY A 465 -46.72 22.56 -14.41
CA GLY A 465 -45.46 22.03 -14.88
C GLY A 465 -44.42 22.34 -13.79
N VAL A 466 -43.49 21.41 -13.55
CA VAL A 466 -42.39 21.62 -12.61
C VAL A 466 -41.54 22.78 -13.13
N SER A 467 -41.52 23.91 -12.42
CA SER A 467 -40.63 25.03 -12.73
C SER A 467 -39.20 24.51 -12.77
N SER A 468 -38.59 24.50 -13.95
CA SER A 468 -37.21 24.05 -14.12
C SER A 468 -36.28 24.80 -13.16
N LEU A 469 -35.29 24.13 -12.58
CA LEU A 469 -34.23 24.76 -11.77
C LEU A 469 -33.61 26.00 -12.45
N LYS A 470 -33.56 26.01 -13.80
CA LYS A 470 -33.11 27.18 -14.58
C LYS A 470 -34.01 28.41 -14.44
N GLN A 471 -35.32 28.20 -14.28
CA GLN A 471 -36.30 29.27 -14.14
C GLN A 471 -36.23 29.90 -12.75
N MET A 472 -36.05 29.08 -11.71
CA MET A 472 -35.80 29.57 -10.35
C MET A 472 -34.48 30.35 -10.26
N GLU A 473 -33.43 29.88 -10.94
CA GLU A 473 -32.13 30.58 -10.99
C GLU A 473 -32.24 31.93 -11.72
N ARG A 474 -32.95 31.97 -12.86
CA ARG A 474 -33.20 33.20 -13.61
C ARG A 474 -33.96 34.23 -12.78
N GLU A 475 -35.04 33.82 -12.11
CA GLU A 475 -35.86 34.70 -11.27
C GLU A 475 -35.10 35.21 -10.03
N ALA A 476 -34.15 34.43 -9.51
CA ALA A 476 -33.28 34.89 -8.42
C ALA A 476 -32.30 35.97 -8.91
N ILE A 477 -31.72 35.80 -10.09
CA ILE A 477 -30.79 36.77 -10.69
C ILE A 477 -31.49 38.09 -11.02
N GLU A 478 -32.67 38.04 -11.64
CA GLU A 478 -33.45 39.24 -11.98
C GLU A 478 -33.86 40.02 -10.72
N ARG A 479 -34.31 39.33 -9.66
CA ARG A 479 -34.63 39.98 -8.37
C ARG A 479 -33.42 40.62 -7.72
N ALA A 480 -32.26 39.95 -7.74
CA ALA A 480 -31.04 40.49 -7.18
C ALA A 480 -30.57 41.75 -7.93
N LEU A 481 -30.66 41.77 -9.26
CA LEU A 481 -30.33 42.96 -10.07
C LEU A 481 -31.26 44.13 -9.82
N ALA A 482 -32.58 43.87 -9.74
CA ALA A 482 -33.58 44.90 -9.45
C ALA A 482 -33.37 45.54 -8.06
N GLN A 483 -32.95 44.75 -7.07
CA GLN A 483 -32.73 45.22 -5.70
C GLN A 483 -31.48 46.10 -5.55
N VAL A 484 -30.48 45.92 -6.40
CA VAL A 484 -29.20 46.66 -6.33
C VAL A 484 -29.01 47.69 -7.45
N GLY A 485 -30.05 47.94 -8.25
CA GLY A 485 -30.04 48.91 -9.35
C GLY A 485 -29.03 48.57 -10.45
N ASP A 486 -29.08 47.33 -10.96
CA ASP A 486 -28.22 46.79 -12.03
C ASP A 486 -26.71 46.77 -11.72
N ASN A 487 -26.33 46.97 -10.45
CA ASN A 487 -24.95 46.80 -10.02
C ASN A 487 -24.58 45.31 -9.94
N ARG A 488 -24.04 44.78 -11.04
CA ARG A 488 -23.67 43.35 -11.20
C ARG A 488 -22.71 42.83 -10.11
N ARG A 489 -21.81 43.65 -9.57
CA ARG A 489 -20.93 43.20 -8.47
C ARG A 489 -21.69 43.01 -7.17
N LYS A 490 -22.59 43.94 -6.83
CA LYS A 490 -23.46 43.82 -5.65
C LYS A 490 -24.48 42.70 -5.80
N ALA A 491 -25.01 42.48 -7.00
CA ALA A 491 -25.92 41.36 -7.27
C ALA A 491 -25.23 40.00 -7.08
N ALA A 492 -23.97 39.86 -7.51
CA ALA A 492 -23.19 38.65 -7.31
C ALA A 492 -22.94 38.36 -5.82
N GLU A 493 -22.65 39.41 -5.04
CA GLU A 493 -22.47 39.33 -3.59
C GLU A 493 -23.77 38.93 -2.88
N LEU A 494 -24.91 39.52 -3.27
CA LEU A 494 -26.24 39.23 -2.72
C LEU A 494 -26.69 37.79 -3.01
N LEU A 495 -26.27 37.24 -4.16
CA LEU A 495 -26.53 35.85 -4.56
C LEU A 495 -25.49 34.85 -4.02
N GLY A 496 -24.41 35.32 -3.38
CA GLY A 496 -23.33 34.46 -2.88
C GLY A 496 -22.53 33.74 -3.99
N ILE A 497 -22.53 34.28 -5.22
CA ILE A 497 -21.82 33.69 -6.37
C ILE A 497 -20.65 34.57 -6.81
N GLY A 498 -19.65 33.96 -7.43
CA GLY A 498 -18.53 34.71 -8.03
C GLY A 498 -19.01 35.64 -9.15
N VAL A 499 -18.44 36.85 -9.23
CA VAL A 499 -18.81 37.85 -10.25
C VAL A 499 -18.73 37.27 -11.67
N ARG A 500 -17.69 36.49 -11.98
CA ARG A 500 -17.52 35.84 -13.29
C ARG A 500 -18.64 34.83 -13.60
N THR A 501 -19.18 34.16 -12.58
CA THR A 501 -20.32 33.23 -12.70
C THR A 501 -21.60 33.99 -13.01
N LEU A 502 -21.83 35.14 -12.35
CA LEU A 502 -22.97 35.99 -12.67
C LEU A 502 -22.92 36.49 -14.12
N TYR A 503 -21.78 37.00 -14.60
CA TYR A 503 -21.64 37.42 -16.00
C TYR A 503 -21.95 36.29 -16.98
N ARG A 504 -21.40 35.08 -16.73
CA ARG A 504 -21.69 33.90 -17.55
C ARG A 504 -23.18 33.55 -17.57
N LYS A 505 -23.86 33.68 -16.42
CA LYS A 505 -25.30 33.39 -16.27
C LYS A 505 -26.19 34.46 -16.91
N LEU A 506 -25.78 35.72 -16.87
CA LEU A 506 -26.47 36.82 -17.57
C LEU A 506 -26.41 36.61 -19.09
N ASP A 507 -25.24 36.20 -19.62
CA ASP A 507 -25.09 35.85 -21.03
C ASP A 507 -25.89 34.58 -21.40
N GLU A 508 -25.90 33.56 -20.53
CA GLU A 508 -26.67 32.32 -20.71
C GLU A 508 -28.19 32.56 -20.75
N TYR A 509 -28.69 33.52 -19.97
CA TYR A 509 -30.11 33.85 -19.87
C TYR A 509 -30.56 35.06 -20.69
N GLY A 510 -29.64 35.72 -21.40
CA GLY A 510 -29.94 36.88 -22.24
C GLY A 510 -30.37 38.12 -21.47
N LEU A 511 -29.96 38.25 -20.21
CA LEU A 511 -30.29 39.38 -19.32
C LEU A 511 -29.20 40.45 -19.45
N LYS A 512 -29.59 41.70 -19.75
CA LYS A 512 -28.66 42.81 -19.99
C LYS A 512 -28.55 43.74 -18.80
#